data_AF-A0A6I2SMJ6-F1
#
_entry.id   AF-A0A6I2SMJ6-F1
#
_cell.length_a   1.000
_cell.length_b   1.000
_cell.length_c   1.000
_cell.angle_alpha   90.00
_cell.angle_beta   90.00
_cell.angle_gamma   90.00
#
_symmetry.space_group_name_H-M   'P 1'
#
loop_
_entity.id
_entity.type
_entity.pdbx_description
1 polymer ?
#
loop_
_entity_poly.entity_id
_entity_poly.type
_entity_poly.pdbx_seq_one_letter_code
_entity_poly.pdbx_strand_id
1 'polypeptide(L)'
;MYAEDDLGASVFKTWSNTQRRDEIAKLVEGYRNGLPVGVLCKMTETIAGSRKQARKHLMKMMTPEERQAAIGKESGGMLLLVQEFLA
;
A
#
# COMPACT_ATOMS: atom_id res chain seq x y z
N MET A 1 19.25 -13.96 -2.64
CA MET A 1 19.39 -13.03 -3.79
C MET A 1 18.03 -12.94 -4.45
N TYR A 2 17.18 -12.00 -4.02
CA TYR A 2 15.78 -11.93 -4.48
C TYR A 2 15.72 -11.05 -5.73
N ALA A 3 15.78 -11.67 -6.90
CA ALA A 3 15.58 -11.01 -8.20
C ALA A 3 14.09 -10.81 -8.54
N GLU A 4 13.17 -11.30 -7.70
CA GLU A 4 11.73 -11.32 -7.96
C GLU A 4 11.03 -9.99 -7.60
N ASP A 5 11.53 -9.25 -6.60
CA ASP A 5 10.98 -7.94 -6.20
C ASP A 5 11.04 -6.93 -7.37
N ASP A 6 12.10 -7.00 -8.18
CA ASP A 6 12.33 -6.01 -9.25
C ASP A 6 11.50 -6.33 -10.51
N LEU A 7 11.16 -7.61 -10.77
CA LEU A 7 10.32 -7.99 -11.90
C LEU A 7 8.89 -7.45 -11.74
N GLY A 8 8.26 -7.66 -10.58
CA GLY A 8 6.92 -7.10 -10.31
C GLY A 8 6.90 -5.58 -10.36
N ALA A 9 7.90 -4.93 -9.74
CA ALA A 9 8.06 -3.47 -9.77
C ALA A 9 8.28 -2.93 -11.20
N SER A 10 9.04 -3.64 -12.03
CA SER A 10 9.34 -3.24 -13.42
C SER A 10 8.09 -3.28 -14.31
N VAL A 11 7.17 -4.21 -14.08
CA VAL A 11 5.90 -4.28 -14.80
C VAL A 11 5.08 -3.01 -14.53
N PHE A 12 4.95 -2.61 -13.26
CA PHE A 12 4.20 -1.41 -12.91
C PHE A 12 4.81 -0.13 -13.48
N LYS A 13 6.13 -0.08 -13.74
CA LYS A 13 6.77 1.06 -14.40
C LYS A 13 6.19 1.35 -15.79
N THR A 14 5.75 0.31 -16.51
CA THR A 14 5.12 0.44 -17.83
C THR A 14 3.64 0.83 -17.78
N TRP A 15 3.01 0.73 -16.61
CA TRP A 15 1.59 1.04 -16.45
C TRP A 15 1.35 2.54 -16.40
N SER A 16 0.21 2.94 -16.98
CA SER A 16 -0.33 4.28 -16.82
C SER A 16 -0.70 4.58 -15.36
N ASN A 17 -0.80 5.87 -15.02
CA ASN A 17 -1.24 6.31 -13.70
C ASN A 17 -2.64 5.78 -13.33
N THR A 18 -3.52 5.65 -14.32
CA THR A 18 -4.87 5.09 -14.14
C THR A 18 -4.81 3.63 -13.74
N GLN A 19 -4.05 2.80 -14.47
CA GLN A 19 -3.90 1.37 -14.15
C GLN A 19 -3.31 1.15 -12.76
N ARG A 20 -2.28 1.91 -12.39
CA ARG A 20 -1.69 1.85 -11.04
C ARG A 20 -2.72 2.21 -9.97
N ARG A 21 -3.47 3.29 -10.18
CA ARG A 21 -4.50 3.74 -9.24
C ARG A 21 -5.60 2.69 -9.07
N ASP A 22 -6.08 2.12 -10.17
CA ASP A 22 -7.18 1.16 -10.14
C ASP A 22 -6.75 -0.16 -9.48
N GLU A 23 -5.47 -0.56 -9.63
CA GLU A 23 -4.93 -1.72 -8.92
C GLU A 23 -4.74 -1.46 -7.42
N ILE A 24 -4.29 -0.27 -7.03
CA ILE A 24 -4.23 0.12 -5.61
C ILE A 24 -5.63 0.15 -5.01
N ALA A 25 -6.65 0.55 -5.76
CA ALA A 25 -8.04 0.49 -5.28
C ALA A 25 -8.47 -0.96 -4.97
N LYS A 26 -8.08 -1.94 -5.80
CA LYS A 26 -8.33 -3.36 -5.50
C LYS A 26 -7.60 -3.83 -4.26
N LEU A 27 -6.36 -3.35 -4.01
CA LEU A 27 -5.65 -3.67 -2.77
C LEU A 27 -6.37 -3.12 -1.53
N VAL A 28 -6.93 -1.91 -1.61
CA VAL A 28 -7.74 -1.34 -0.53
C VAL A 28 -9.00 -2.17 -0.28
N GLU A 29 -9.68 -2.62 -1.33
CA GLU A 29 -10.79 -3.57 -1.19
C GLU A 29 -10.33 -4.91 -0.59
N GLY A 30 -9.17 -5.42 -0.99
CA GLY A 30 -8.57 -6.60 -0.38
C GLY A 30 -8.35 -6.42 1.13
N TYR A 31 -7.85 -5.26 1.56
CA TYR A 31 -7.68 -4.91 2.98
C TYR A 31 -9.01 -4.89 3.73
N ARG A 32 -10.04 -4.27 3.15
CA ARG A 32 -11.40 -4.29 3.70
C ARG A 32 -11.94 -5.71 3.88
N ASN A 33 -11.49 -6.64 3.04
CA ASN A 33 -11.83 -8.06 3.07
C ASN A 33 -10.82 -8.94 3.83
N GLY A 34 -9.89 -8.35 4.60
CA GLY A 34 -8.99 -9.07 5.50
C GLY A 34 -7.55 -9.26 5.01
N LEU A 35 -7.13 -8.62 3.91
CA LEU A 35 -5.71 -8.55 3.54
C LEU A 35 -4.91 -7.84 4.65
N PRO A 36 -3.75 -8.37 5.09
CA PRO A 36 -2.93 -7.71 6.10
C PRO A 36 -2.47 -6.31 5.67
N VAL A 37 -2.50 -5.33 6.59
CA VAL A 37 -2.15 -3.93 6.29
C VAL A 37 -0.70 -3.77 5.81
N GLY A 38 0.23 -4.58 6.33
CA GLY A 38 1.62 -4.57 5.86
C GLY A 38 1.74 -4.91 4.37
N VAL A 39 0.93 -5.86 3.88
CA VAL A 39 0.86 -6.24 2.46
C VAL A 39 0.26 -5.10 1.64
N LEU A 40 -0.82 -4.48 2.11
CA LEU A 40 -1.40 -3.29 1.48
C LEU A 40 -0.34 -2.19 1.31
N CYS A 41 0.37 -1.82 2.37
CA CYS A 41 1.38 -0.76 2.35
C CYS A 41 2.51 -1.07 1.37
N LYS A 42 3.06 -2.30 1.43
CA LYS A 42 4.19 -2.69 0.58
C LYS A 42 3.82 -2.82 -0.88
N MET A 43 2.71 -3.47 -1.20
CA MET A 43 2.26 -3.59 -2.58
C MET A 43 1.88 -2.23 -3.17
N THR A 44 1.29 -1.34 -2.36
CA THR A 44 1.01 0.03 -2.80
C THR A 44 2.30 0.82 -3.06
N GLU A 45 3.35 0.65 -2.24
CA GLU A 45 4.70 1.20 -2.48
C GLU A 45 5.27 0.74 -3.82
N THR A 46 5.22 -0.57 -4.08
CA THR A 46 5.70 -1.20 -5.31
C THR A 46 4.95 -0.70 -6.55
N ILE A 47 3.61 -0.63 -6.50
CA ILE A 47 2.77 -0.19 -7.62
C ILE A 47 2.92 1.32 -7.87
N ALA A 48 2.93 2.13 -6.80
CA ALA A 48 3.06 3.58 -6.91
C ALA A 48 4.49 4.01 -7.29
N GLY A 49 5.47 3.12 -7.14
CA GLY A 49 6.88 3.33 -7.45
C GLY A 49 7.63 4.19 -6.43
N SER A 50 6.98 4.64 -5.37
CA SER A 50 7.62 5.31 -4.24
C SER A 50 6.69 5.37 -3.02
N ARG A 51 7.29 5.41 -1.83
CA ARG A 51 6.57 5.59 -0.57
C ARG A 51 5.69 6.84 -0.54
N LYS A 52 6.22 7.96 -1.04
CA LYS A 52 5.49 9.25 -1.07
C LYS A 52 4.21 9.15 -1.89
N GLN A 53 4.24 8.48 -3.05
CA GLN A 53 3.06 8.30 -3.88
C GLN A 53 2.09 7.30 -3.26
N ALA A 54 2.61 6.20 -2.68
CA ALA A 54 1.78 5.23 -1.99
C ALA A 54 0.96 5.86 -0.86
N ARG A 55 1.59 6.67 -0.01
CA ARG A 55 0.90 7.45 1.04
C ARG A 55 -0.21 8.32 0.46
N LYS A 56 0.02 9.04 -0.64
CA LYS A 56 -1.03 9.86 -1.29
C LYS A 56 -2.22 9.03 -1.75
N HIS A 57 -1.98 7.86 -2.35
CA HIS A 57 -3.05 6.97 -2.78
C HIS A 57 -3.86 6.45 -1.59
N LEU A 58 -3.18 5.93 -0.55
CA LEU A 58 -3.84 5.39 0.64
C LEU A 58 -4.65 6.46 1.38
N MET A 59 -4.11 7.68 1.52
CA MET A 59 -4.82 8.81 2.14
C MET A 59 -6.09 9.21 1.40
N LYS A 60 -6.10 9.04 0.07
CA LYS A 60 -7.25 9.37 -0.78
C LYS A 60 -8.31 8.26 -0.79
N MET A 61 -7.89 7.00 -0.65
CA MET A 61 -8.77 5.83 -0.84
C MET A 61 -9.29 5.23 0.48
N MET A 62 -8.54 5.36 1.56
CA MET A 62 -8.94 4.91 2.89
C MET A 62 -9.53 6.08 3.66
N THR A 63 -10.55 5.84 4.48
CA THR A 63 -11.08 6.85 5.39
C THR A 63 -10.11 7.08 6.57
N PRO A 64 -10.18 8.22 7.28
CA PRO A 64 -9.42 8.42 8.50
C PRO A 64 -9.60 7.30 9.52
N GLU A 65 -10.84 6.81 9.69
CA GLU A 65 -11.20 5.76 10.64
C GLU A 65 -10.55 4.43 10.26
N GLU A 66 -10.57 4.06 8.97
CA GLU A 66 -9.91 2.85 8.47
C GLU A 66 -8.40 2.89 8.74
N ARG A 67 -7.78 4.05 8.54
CA ARG A 67 -6.34 4.24 8.77
C ARG A 67 -5.99 4.15 10.25
N GLN A 68 -6.75 4.82 11.12
CA GLN A 68 -6.55 4.76 12.57
C GLN A 68 -6.75 3.35 13.11
N ALA A 69 -7.79 2.64 12.64
CA ALA A 69 -8.03 1.25 13.00
C ALA A 69 -6.88 0.33 12.53
N ALA A 70 -6.32 0.57 11.34
CA ALA A 70 -5.18 -0.20 10.84
C ALA A 70 -3.92 0.01 11.70
N ILE A 71 -3.64 1.26 12.09
CA ILE A 71 -2.52 1.60 12.97
C ILE A 71 -2.71 0.96 14.35
N GLY A 72 -3.91 1.07 14.94
CA GLY A 72 -4.18 0.58 16.29
C GLY A 72 -4.15 -0.95 16.45
N LYS A 73 -4.25 -1.70 15.35
CA LYS A 73 -4.16 -3.17 15.37
C LYS A 73 -2.72 -3.70 15.38
N GLU A 74 -1.76 -2.88 15.00
CA GLU A 74 -0.38 -3.30 14.81
C GLU A 74 0.52 -2.90 15.98
N SER A 75 1.64 -3.61 16.12
CA SER A 75 2.62 -3.34 17.18
C SER A 75 4.06 -3.56 16.68
N GLY A 76 5.04 -3.14 17.48
CA GLY A 76 6.45 -3.31 17.18
C GLY A 76 6.88 -2.67 15.86
N GLY A 77 7.74 -3.36 15.11
CA GLY A 77 8.26 -2.84 13.83
C GLY A 77 7.19 -2.64 12.75
N MET A 78 6.12 -3.42 12.78
CA MET A 78 5.01 -3.27 11.82
C MET A 78 4.23 -1.97 12.07
N LEU A 79 4.04 -1.59 13.33
CA LEU A 79 3.41 -0.31 13.69
C LEU A 79 4.15 0.88 13.08
N LEU A 80 5.48 0.90 13.16
CA LEU A 80 6.30 1.97 12.59
C LEU A 80 6.11 2.08 11.08
N LEU A 81 6.11 0.94 10.39
CA LEU A 81 5.83 0.90 8.95
C LEU A 81 4.44 1.44 8.65
N VAL A 82 3.41 0.93 9.32
CA VAL A 82 2.01 1.30 9.03
C VAL A 82 1.76 2.78 9.33
N GLN A 83 2.33 3.32 10.41
CA GLN A 83 2.26 4.77 10.71
C GLN A 83 2.89 5.61 9.61
N GLU A 84 4.03 5.21 9.05
CA GLU A 84 4.69 5.96 7.97
C GLU A 84 3.77 6.12 6.74
N PHE A 85 2.95 5.11 6.44
CA PHE A 85 2.02 5.13 5.32
C PHE A 85 0.66 5.74 5.65
N LEU A 86 0.13 5.52 6.85
CA LEU A 86 -1.29 5.74 7.18
C LEU A 86 -1.57 6.82 8.24
N ALA A 87 -0.55 7.28 8.99
CA ALA A 87 -0.72 8.35 9.99
C ALA A 87 -0.97 9.70 9.32
#